data_AF-A0A661D451-F1
#
_entry.id   AF-A0A661D451-F1
#
_cell.length_a   1.000
_cell.length_b   1.000
_cell.length_c   1.000
_cell.angle_alpha   90.00
_cell.angle_beta   90.00
_cell.angle_gamma   90.00
#
_symmetry.space_group_name_H-M   'P 1'
#
loop_
_entity.id
_entity.type
_entity.pdbx_description
1 polymer ?
#
loop_
_entity_poly.entity_id
_entity_poly.type
_entity_poly.pdbx_seq_one_letter_code
_entity_poly.pdbx_strand_id
1 'polypeptide(L)' 'MDAFKPKYVGSGRPVDMALFSSYNEDENEVTIYFSPKAASLAMQFGASPCDSDFVDVKLALLVGDDRAIETLFPDAQAG' A
#
# COMPACT_ATOMS: atom_id res chain seq x y z
N MET A 1 -6.38 -9.95 5.28
CA MET A 1 -6.07 -8.82 6.19
C MET A 1 -5.57 -9.29 7.55
N ASP A 2 -6.04 -10.42 8.07
CA ASP A 2 -5.66 -10.98 9.39
C ASP A 2 -4.16 -11.24 9.60
N ALA A 3 -3.40 -11.52 8.54
CA ALA A 3 -1.95 -11.70 8.63
C ALA A 3 -1.15 -10.38 8.71
N PHE A 4 -1.75 -9.25 8.28
CA PHE A 4 -1.05 -7.97 8.22
C PHE A 4 -1.06 -7.23 9.56
N LYS A 5 -2.24 -7.14 10.19
CA LYS A 5 -2.42 -6.41 11.45
C LYS A 5 -1.44 -6.83 12.55
N PRO A 6 -1.18 -8.13 12.80
CA PRO A 6 -0.21 -8.55 13.80
C PRO A 6 1.22 -8.10 13.47
N LYS A 7 1.62 -8.13 12.19
CA LYS A 7 2.94 -7.63 11.76
C LYS A 7 3.05 -6.11 11.90
N TYR A 8 2.04 -5.36 11.45
CA TYR A 8 2.01 -3.91 11.61
C TYR A 8 2.09 -3.48 13.09
N VAL A 9 1.33 -4.13 13.96
CA VAL A 9 1.37 -3.88 15.41
C VAL A 9 2.72 -4.31 16.00
N GLY A 10 3.25 -5.47 15.63
CA GLY A 10 4.54 -5.98 16.10
C GLY A 10 5.74 -5.13 15.66
N SER A 11 5.63 -4.43 14.53
CA SER A 11 6.63 -3.48 14.02
C SER A 11 6.53 -2.08 14.67
N GLY A 12 5.65 -1.88 15.65
CA GLY A 12 5.49 -0.59 16.34
C GLY A 12 4.63 0.43 15.60
N ARG A 13 3.80 -0.02 14.66
CA ARG A 13 2.92 0.83 13.83
C ARG A 13 3.66 1.94 13.07
N PRO A 14 4.68 1.60 12.27
CA PRO A 14 5.42 2.60 11.50
C PRO A 14 4.49 3.26 10.46
N VAL A 15 4.55 4.58 10.37
CA VAL A 15 3.70 5.39 9.47
C VAL A 15 3.84 4.99 8.00
N ASP A 16 5.00 4.48 7.61
CA ASP A 16 5.36 4.08 6.26
C ASP A 16 5.15 2.58 5.99
N MET A 17 4.50 1.84 6.90
CA MET A 17 4.05 0.46 6.69
C MET A 17 2.53 0.42 6.50
N ALA A 18 2.10 0.30 5.25
CA ALA A 18 0.69 0.35 4.88
C ALA A 18 0.33 -0.57 3.71
N LEU A 19 -0.95 -0.94 3.64
CA LEU A 19 -1.62 -1.57 2.50
C LEU A 19 -2.64 -0.63 1.93
N PHE A 20 -2.68 -0.59 0.60
CA PHE A 20 -3.65 0.15 -0.16
C PHE A 20 -4.40 -0.78 -1.11
N SER A 21 -5.64 -0.43 -1.47
CA SER A 21 -6.36 -1.03 -2.58
C SER A 21 -6.63 0.03 -3.65
N SER A 22 -6.51 -0.36 -4.91
CA SER A 22 -7.09 0.35 -6.04
C SER A 22 -8.16 -0.52 -6.67
N TYR A 23 -9.27 0.07 -7.07
CA TYR A 23 -10.30 -0.60 -7.84
C TYR A 23 -10.25 -0.08 -9.27
N ASN A 24 -10.03 -0.98 -10.22
CA ASN A 24 -10.15 -0.70 -11.65
C ASN A 24 -11.57 -1.09 -12.07
N GLU A 25 -12.39 -0.09 -12.42
CA GLU A 25 -13.78 -0.30 -12.86
C GLU A 25 -13.87 -0.96 -14.24
N ASP A 26 -12.96 -0.62 -15.16
CA ASP A 26 -12.95 -1.13 -16.54
C ASP A 26 -12.64 -2.64 -16.57
N GLU A 27 -11.72 -3.09 -15.70
CA GLU A 27 -11.31 -4.49 -15.60
C GLU A 27 -12.05 -5.25 -14.49
N ASN A 28 -12.87 -4.54 -13.70
CA ASN A 28 -13.53 -5.04 -12.50
C ASN A 28 -12.56 -5.80 -11.56
N GLU A 29 -11.36 -5.25 -11.41
CA GLU A 29 -10.25 -5.83 -10.64
C GLU A 29 -9.92 -4.97 -9.42
N VAL A 30 -9.57 -5.61 -8.30
CA VAL A 30 -9.04 -4.95 -7.11
C VAL A 30 -7.57 -5.30 -6.97
N THR A 31 -6.71 -4.30 -7.07
CA THR A 31 -5.26 -4.46 -6.90
C THR A 31 -4.85 -4.01 -5.51
N ILE A 32 -4.06 -4.85 -4.83
CA ILE A 32 -3.54 -4.56 -3.49
C ILE A 32 -2.08 -4.14 -3.60
N TYR A 33 -1.79 -2.94 -3.09
CA TYR A 33 -0.45 -2.38 -3.04
C TYR A 33 0.12 -2.44 -1.63
N PHE A 34 1.40 -2.79 -1.54
CA PHE A 34 2.14 -2.87 -0.30
C PHE A 34 3.15 -1.73 -0.27
N SER A 35 3.24 -1.00 0.83
CA SER A 35 4.30 -0.01 0.99
C SER A 35 5.69 -0.67 1.00
N PRO A 36 6.77 0.08 0.73
CA PRO A 36 8.14 -0.48 0.73
C PRO A 36 8.51 -1.20 2.04
N LYS A 37 8.07 -0.69 3.19
CA LYS A 37 8.29 -1.36 4.50
C LYS A 37 7.47 -2.64 4.70
N ALA A 38 6.47 -2.88 3.86
CA ALA A 38 5.72 -4.13 3.81
C ALA A 38 6.29 -5.14 2.79
N ALA A 39 7.44 -4.87 2.15
CA ALA A 39 8.02 -5.71 1.09
C ALA A 39 8.19 -7.18 1.49
N SER A 40 8.68 -7.46 2.69
CA SER A 40 8.86 -8.85 3.16
C SER A 40 7.55 -9.63 3.22
N LEU A 41 6.42 -8.94 3.43
CA LEU A 41 5.11 -9.55 3.37
C LEU A 41 4.58 -9.64 1.95
N ALA A 42 4.76 -8.60 1.13
CA ALA A 42 4.45 -8.64 -0.30
C ALA A 42 5.06 -9.90 -0.96
N MET A 43 6.32 -10.20 -0.65
CA MET A 43 7.00 -11.42 -1.10
C MET A 43 6.30 -12.72 -0.67
N GLN A 44 5.72 -12.77 0.54
CA GLN A 44 4.97 -13.94 1.02
C GLN A 44 3.65 -14.15 0.26
N PHE A 45 3.09 -13.08 -0.28
CA PHE A 45 1.89 -13.14 -1.14
C PHE A 45 2.23 -13.24 -2.63
N GLY A 46 3.52 -13.33 -2.99
CA GLY A 46 3.96 -13.37 -4.39
C GLY A 46 3.70 -12.06 -5.14
N ALA A 47 3.61 -10.93 -4.43
CA ALA A 47 3.40 -9.64 -5.05
C ALA A 47 4.63 -9.22 -5.88
N SER A 48 4.37 -8.61 -7.03
CA SER A 48 5.39 -8.04 -7.90
C SER A 48 5.73 -6.61 -7.49
N PRO A 49 6.96 -6.13 -7.76
CA PRO A 49 7.27 -4.70 -7.68
C PRO A 49 6.33 -3.90 -8.58
N CYS A 50 5.97 -2.68 -8.16
CA CYS A 50 5.29 -1.75 -9.06
C CYS A 50 6.24 -1.25 -10.14
N ASP A 51 5.75 -1.18 -11.37
CA ASP A 51 6.44 -0.54 -12.49
C ASP A 51 6.49 0.99 -12.33
N SER A 52 7.33 1.64 -13.14
CA SER A 52 7.53 3.09 -13.12
C SER A 52 6.27 3.92 -13.44
N ASP A 53 5.24 3.30 -14.01
CA ASP A 53 3.97 3.91 -14.37
C ASP A 53 2.96 3.98 -13.21
N PHE A 54 3.43 3.85 -11.96
CA PHE A 54 2.61 4.07 -10.77
C PHE A 54 2.29 5.57 -10.57
N VAL A 55 1.44 6.10 -11.44
CA VAL A 55 0.98 7.49 -11.48
C VAL A 55 -0.54 7.49 -11.63
N ASP A 56 -1.24 8.44 -10.99
CA ASP A 56 -2.70 8.60 -11.05
C ASP A 56 -3.55 7.43 -10.48
N VAL A 57 -2.94 6.56 -9.68
CA VAL A 57 -3.67 5.43 -9.07
C VAL A 57 -4.49 5.90 -7.87
N LYS A 58 -5.81 5.71 -7.91
CA LYS A 58 -6.70 5.98 -6.77
C LYS A 58 -6.52 4.92 -5.68
N LEU A 59 -5.77 5.27 -4.64
CA LEU A 59 -5.51 4.39 -3.50
C LEU A 59 -6.49 4.65 -2.35
N ALA A 60 -7.06 3.57 -1.83
CA ALA A 60 -7.78 3.56 -0.55
C ALA A 60 -6.93 2.83 0.51
N LEU A 61 -6.75 3.44 1.68
CA LEU A 61 -6.01 2.83 2.79
C LEU A 61 -6.80 1.65 3.38
N LEU A 62 -6.18 0.47 3.40
CA LEU A 62 -6.74 -0.74 3.99
C LEU A 62 -6.21 -1.00 5.40
N VAL A 63 -4.90 -0.84 5.58
CA VAL A 63 -4.20 -1.02 6.87
C VAL A 63 -2.99 -0.11 6.90
N GLY A 64 -2.81 0.64 7.99
CA GLY A 64 -1.66 1.55 8.15
C GLY A 64 -2.05 2.75 9.01
N ASP A 65 -1.17 3.75 9.04
CA ASP A 65 -1.47 5.07 9.59
C ASP A 65 -2.16 5.92 8.52
N ASP A 66 -3.10 6.80 8.89
CA ASP A 66 -3.81 7.66 7.93
C ASP A 66 -2.86 8.58 7.15
N ARG A 67 -1.71 8.92 7.75
CA ARG A 67 -0.65 9.73 7.15
C ARG A 67 0.27 8.94 6.21
N ALA A 68 0.01 7.65 6.01
CA ALA A 68 0.86 6.80 5.18
C ALA A 68 0.88 7.29 3.73
N ILE A 69 -0.24 7.77 3.18
CA ILE A 69 -0.29 8.31 1.81
C ILE A 69 0.61 9.55 1.70
N GLU A 70 0.43 10.52 2.59
CA GLU A 70 1.24 11.76 2.61
C GLU A 70 2.73 11.47 2.80
N THR A 71 3.06 10.45 3.59
CA THR A 71 4.45 10.05 3.88
C THR A 71 5.09 9.30 2.71
N LEU A 72 4.34 8.44 2.01
CA LEU A 72 4.86 7.58 0.94
C LEU A 72 4.80 8.24 -0.44
N PHE A 73 3.85 9.17 -0.63
CA PHE A 73 3.61 9.86 -1.89
C PHE A 73 3.57 11.39 -1.68
N PRO A 74 4.67 12.00 -1.21
CA PRO A 74 4.70 13.44 -0.95
C PRO A 74 4.47 14.28 -2.22
N ASP A 75 4.92 13.79 -3.38
CA ASP A 75 4.73 14.45 -4.68
C ASP A 75 3.32 14.27 -5.26
N ALA A 76 2.54 13.26 -4.84
CA ALA A 76 1.17 13.08 -5.33
C ALA A 76 0.20 14.19 -4.85
N GLN A 77 0.64 15.00 -3.89
CA GLN A 77 -0.11 16.15 -3.39
C GLN A 77 0.30 17.47 -4.06
N ALA A 78 1.32 17.44 -4.91
CA ALA A 78 1.86 18.59 -5.62
C ALA A 78 1.44 18.58 -7.11
N GLY A 79 0.14 18.78 -7.39
CA GLY A 79 -0.34 19.17 -8.73
C GLY A 79 -1.39 18.25 -9.33
#